data_AF-A0AAW2Y6S0-F1
#
_entry.id   AF-A0AAW2Y6S0-F1
#
_cell.length_a   1.000
_cell.length_b   1.000
_cell.length_c   1.000
_cell.angle_alpha   90.00
_cell.angle_beta   90.00
_cell.angle_gamma   90.00
#
_symmetry.space_group_name_H-M   'P 1'
#
loop_
_entity.id
_entity.type
_entity.pdbx_description
1 polymer ?
#
loop_
_entity_poly.entity_id
_entity_poly.type
_entity_poly.pdbx_seq_one_letter_code
_entity_poly.pdbx_strand_id
1 'polypeptide(L)'
;MLSSSSSHKTPNRARAYQKWSSSARARLVATPRCDYMVIVGFILKVYVFLSAYILLELAKTKSIPRFAIQLMAKYYDIDDILAEEELVPSVFQHAANEVGLFDSSDDTNKVEAGSRVELPFWLVRELYLRQLISIRVPPCFDRESKTREEIGADAAHVDLRSRCLYFYEVGCKIAPLVGDKTIGPFLLVAFRTRYKEVLIKAHTLTPAVAPKYLTLLTNEEAKLYEAGQSSITAFKKWRMGGPRFQMAPVLGRKRKPT
;
A
#
# COMPACT_ATOMS: atom_id res chain seq x y z
N MET A 1 58.19 3.58 -41.50
CA MET A 1 59.10 3.23 -40.38
C MET A 1 58.53 3.81 -39.09
N LEU A 2 58.61 3.01 -38.02
CA LEU A 2 58.39 3.33 -36.60
C LEU A 2 56.95 3.39 -36.09
N SER A 3 56.53 2.18 -35.69
CA SER A 3 55.68 1.83 -34.56
C SER A 3 56.01 2.60 -33.26
N SER A 4 54.98 2.99 -32.51
CA SER A 4 55.06 3.14 -31.05
C SER A 4 53.73 2.74 -30.41
N SER A 5 53.74 1.53 -29.85
CA SER A 5 52.68 0.92 -29.04
C SER A 5 52.64 1.53 -27.64
N SER A 6 51.50 2.11 -27.23
CA SER A 6 51.21 2.47 -25.84
C SER A 6 50.20 1.49 -25.25
N SER A 7 50.69 0.62 -24.37
CA SER A 7 49.93 -0.37 -23.61
C SER A 7 49.18 0.32 -22.46
N HIS A 8 47.87 0.53 -22.60
CA HIS A 8 46.98 0.91 -21.49
C HIS A 8 46.81 -0.27 -20.52
N LYS A 9 47.55 -0.26 -19.40
CA LYS A 9 47.31 -1.16 -18.26
C LYS A 9 46.03 -0.75 -17.54
N THR A 10 45.01 -1.61 -17.58
CA THR A 10 43.83 -1.53 -16.71
C THR A 10 44.22 -1.88 -15.27
N PRO A 11 43.84 -1.06 -14.26
CA PRO A 11 44.10 -1.39 -12.87
C PRO A 11 43.16 -2.52 -12.43
N ASN A 12 43.78 -3.61 -11.96
CA ASN A 12 43.14 -4.86 -11.59
C ASN A 12 42.23 -4.67 -10.35
N ARG A 13 40.90 -4.53 -10.58
CA ARG A 13 39.86 -4.23 -9.56
C ARG A 13 39.81 -5.21 -8.38
N ALA A 14 40.32 -6.42 -8.54
CA ALA A 14 40.38 -7.44 -7.48
C ALA A 14 41.29 -7.03 -6.30
N ARG A 15 42.38 -6.30 -6.55
CA ARG A 15 43.30 -5.83 -5.48
C ARG A 15 42.70 -4.71 -4.63
N ALA A 16 41.81 -3.90 -5.18
CA ALA A 16 41.13 -2.84 -4.44
C ALA A 16 40.13 -3.42 -3.41
N TYR A 17 39.44 -4.51 -3.77
CA TYR A 17 38.53 -5.22 -2.87
C TYR A 17 39.25 -5.89 -1.69
N GLN A 18 40.39 -6.53 -1.94
CA GLN A 18 41.18 -7.16 -0.87
C GLN A 18 41.80 -6.12 0.08
N LYS A 19 42.29 -4.98 -0.43
CA LYS A 19 42.87 -3.92 0.42
C LYS A 19 41.81 -3.22 1.28
N TRP A 20 40.56 -3.14 0.82
CA TRP A 20 39.43 -2.60 1.58
C TRP A 20 38.96 -3.59 2.67
N SER A 21 38.89 -4.88 2.35
CA SER A 21 38.52 -5.96 3.30
C SER A 21 39.47 -6.02 4.51
N SER A 22 40.78 -5.87 4.29
CA SER A 22 41.77 -5.88 5.37
C SER A 22 41.69 -4.64 6.27
N SER A 23 41.36 -3.47 5.70
CA SER A 23 41.19 -2.22 6.46
C SER A 23 39.90 -2.18 7.27
N ALA A 24 38.86 -2.90 6.84
CA ALA A 24 37.62 -3.09 7.61
C ALA A 24 37.82 -4.03 8.80
N ARG A 25 38.67 -5.06 8.66
CA ARG A 25 38.93 -6.04 9.73
C ARG A 25 39.78 -5.47 10.88
N ALA A 26 40.63 -4.49 10.60
CA ALA A 26 41.49 -3.84 11.61
C ALA A 26 40.77 -2.79 12.48
N ARG A 27 39.53 -2.41 12.15
CA ARG A 27 38.75 -1.37 12.86
C ARG A 27 37.64 -1.91 13.77
N LEU A 28 37.66 -3.22 14.06
CA LEU A 28 36.66 -3.89 14.91
C LEU A 28 37.17 -4.25 16.32
N VAL A 29 38.36 -3.76 16.70
CA VAL A 29 38.92 -3.99 18.04
C VAL A 29 39.21 -2.64 18.71
N ALA A 30 38.16 -1.94 19.16
CA ALA A 30 38.23 -0.99 20.27
C ALA A 30 36.84 -0.38 20.58
N THR A 31 36.45 -0.47 21.86
CA THR A 31 35.40 0.28 22.60
C THR A 31 33.93 -0.17 22.51
N PRO A 32 33.26 -0.45 23.66
CA PRO A 32 31.85 -0.84 23.72
C PRO A 32 30.99 0.35 24.17
N ARG A 33 30.48 1.13 23.21
CA ARG A 33 29.28 2.00 23.31
C ARG A 33 29.20 2.78 21.99
N CYS A 34 28.03 2.75 21.35
CA CYS A 34 27.63 3.53 20.15
C CYS A 34 27.59 2.83 18.76
N ASP A 35 27.49 1.49 18.68
CA ASP A 35 27.40 0.81 17.36
C ASP A 35 25.99 0.38 16.91
N TYR A 36 24.93 0.62 17.69
CA TYR A 36 23.57 0.23 17.26
C TYR A 36 23.05 1.07 16.09
N MET A 37 23.39 2.36 16.00
CA MET A 37 22.89 3.23 14.92
C MET A 37 23.59 2.99 13.58
N VAL A 38 24.86 2.57 13.59
CA VAL A 38 25.63 2.29 12.37
C VAL A 38 25.18 0.98 11.73
N ILE A 39 24.90 -0.04 12.55
CA ILE A 39 24.40 -1.34 12.09
C ILE A 39 22.97 -1.21 11.53
N VAL A 40 22.08 -0.48 12.19
CA VAL A 40 20.71 -0.23 11.69
C VAL A 40 20.74 0.56 10.38
N GLY A 41 21.61 1.56 10.24
CA GLY A 41 21.77 2.31 9.00
C GLY A 41 22.32 1.48 7.82
N PHE A 42 23.20 0.51 8.10
CA PHE A 42 23.72 -0.40 7.08
C PHE A 42 22.67 -1.43 6.64
N ILE A 43 21.89 -1.96 7.59
CA ILE A 43 20.76 -2.87 7.30
C ILE A 43 19.67 -2.16 6.49
N LEU A 44 19.32 -0.91 6.84
CA LEU A 44 18.34 -0.13 6.09
C LEU A 44 18.81 0.15 4.65
N LYS A 45 20.09 0.48 4.46
CA LYS A 45 20.67 0.71 3.13
C LYS A 45 20.70 -0.57 2.29
N VAL A 46 21.08 -1.70 2.88
CA VAL A 46 21.05 -3.00 2.19
C VAL A 46 19.62 -3.39 1.86
N TYR A 47 18.65 -3.20 2.77
CA TYR A 47 17.24 -3.53 2.52
C TYR A 47 16.64 -2.67 1.41
N VAL A 48 16.93 -1.37 1.36
CA VAL A 48 16.47 -0.47 0.29
C VAL A 48 17.12 -0.83 -1.05
N PHE A 49 18.41 -1.16 -1.06
CA PHE A 49 19.11 -1.56 -2.30
C PHE A 49 18.65 -2.93 -2.82
N LEU A 50 18.44 -3.91 -1.92
CA LEU A 50 17.95 -5.23 -2.28
C LEU A 50 16.48 -5.17 -2.75
N SER A 51 15.66 -4.34 -2.10
CA SER A 51 14.27 -4.07 -2.52
C SER A 51 14.21 -3.43 -3.92
N ALA A 52 15.04 -2.42 -4.18
CA ALA A 52 15.10 -1.77 -5.50
C ALA A 52 15.63 -2.72 -6.60
N TYR A 53 16.59 -3.58 -6.28
CA TYR A 53 17.15 -4.56 -7.23
C TYR A 53 16.14 -5.67 -7.59
N ILE A 54 15.38 -6.16 -6.60
CA ILE A 54 14.32 -7.15 -6.82
C ILE A 54 13.18 -6.55 -7.64
N LEU A 55 12.80 -5.28 -7.40
CA LEU A 55 11.80 -4.56 -8.21
C LEU A 55 12.26 -4.32 -9.66
N LEU A 56 13.56 -4.09 -9.88
CA LEU A 56 14.13 -3.89 -11.22
C LEU A 56 14.17 -5.19 -12.04
N GLU A 57 14.44 -6.32 -11.38
CA GLU A 57 14.54 -7.62 -12.06
C GLU A 57 13.19 -8.31 -12.26
N LEU A 58 12.17 -7.90 -11.49
CA LEU A 58 10.76 -8.20 -11.75
C LEU A 58 10.13 -7.36 -12.89
N ALA A 59 10.85 -6.43 -13.52
CA ALA A 59 10.33 -5.67 -14.65
C ALA A 59 10.61 -6.30 -16.03
N LYS A 60 11.40 -7.39 -16.10
CA LYS A 60 11.96 -7.89 -17.38
C LYS A 60 11.28 -9.10 -18.03
N THR A 61 10.31 -9.78 -17.42
CA THR A 61 9.73 -10.99 -18.03
C THR A 61 8.34 -10.69 -18.61
N LYS A 62 8.28 -10.60 -19.94
CA LYS A 62 7.04 -10.63 -20.72
C LYS A 62 6.41 -12.03 -20.65
N SER A 63 5.07 -12.03 -20.69
CA SER A 63 4.17 -13.16 -20.92
C SER A 63 3.82 -14.00 -19.69
N ILE A 64 2.50 -14.17 -19.50
CA ILE A 64 1.73 -14.61 -18.33
C ILE A 64 1.50 -13.47 -17.32
N PRO A 65 0.24 -13.03 -17.07
CA PRO A 65 0.02 -11.85 -16.25
C PRO A 65 0.35 -12.17 -14.79
N ARG A 66 1.51 -11.68 -14.35
CA ARG A 66 1.90 -11.55 -12.93
C ARG A 66 0.81 -10.93 -12.04
N PHE A 67 -0.20 -10.29 -12.64
CA PHE A 67 -1.38 -9.74 -11.98
C PHE A 67 -2.25 -10.78 -11.27
N ALA A 68 -2.40 -12.00 -11.79
CA ALA A 68 -3.18 -13.03 -11.10
C ALA A 68 -2.49 -13.52 -9.81
N ILE A 69 -1.16 -13.43 -9.74
CA ILE A 69 -0.35 -13.95 -8.63
C ILE A 69 -0.21 -12.91 -7.49
N GLN A 70 -0.18 -11.61 -7.80
CA GLN A 70 -0.10 -10.56 -6.77
C GLN A 70 -1.42 -10.38 -6.00
N LEU A 71 -2.57 -10.58 -6.66
CA LEU A 71 -3.91 -10.51 -6.04
C LEU A 71 -4.22 -11.70 -5.11
N MET A 72 -3.49 -12.81 -5.20
CA MET A 72 -3.70 -13.99 -4.34
C MET A 72 -2.69 -14.09 -3.18
N ALA A 73 -1.94 -13.03 -2.87
CA ALA A 73 -0.91 -13.08 -1.83
C ALA A 73 -1.44 -12.81 -0.40
N LYS A 74 -2.73 -12.48 -0.24
CA LYS A 74 -3.30 -11.93 1.00
C LYS A 74 -4.62 -12.57 1.44
N TYR A 75 -4.81 -13.87 1.18
CA TYR A 75 -6.07 -14.56 1.54
C TYR A 75 -6.48 -14.42 3.03
N TYR A 76 -5.52 -14.31 3.95
CA TYR A 76 -5.78 -14.16 5.39
C TYR A 76 -5.76 -12.71 5.89
N ASP A 77 -5.59 -11.74 4.99
CA ASP A 77 -5.62 -10.32 5.34
C ASP A 77 -7.08 -9.86 5.38
N ILE A 78 -7.56 -9.52 6.58
CA ILE A 78 -8.96 -9.12 6.79
C ILE A 78 -9.29 -7.86 6.00
N ASP A 79 -8.32 -6.95 5.91
CA ASP A 79 -8.51 -5.69 5.20
C ASP A 79 -8.64 -5.92 3.69
N ASP A 80 -7.89 -6.88 3.14
CA ASP A 80 -7.97 -7.25 1.74
C ASP A 80 -9.34 -7.86 1.41
N ILE A 81 -9.87 -8.71 2.29
CA ILE A 81 -11.23 -9.29 2.15
C ILE A 81 -12.29 -8.18 2.17
N LEU A 82 -12.19 -7.25 3.13
CA LEU A 82 -13.13 -6.15 3.26
C LEU A 82 -13.01 -5.15 2.09
N ALA A 83 -11.82 -4.94 1.54
CA ALA A 83 -11.62 -4.12 0.36
C ALA A 83 -12.28 -4.73 -0.88
N GLU A 84 -12.40 -6.06 -0.97
CA GLU A 84 -13.07 -6.73 -2.09
C GLU A 84 -14.60 -6.70 -2.01
N GLU A 85 -15.15 -6.41 -0.84
CA GLU A 85 -16.59 -6.22 -0.65
C GLU A 85 -17.08 -4.86 -1.20
N GLU A 86 -16.16 -3.91 -1.44
CA GLU A 86 -16.49 -2.60 -1.99
C GLU A 86 -17.24 -2.71 -3.33
N LEU A 87 -18.33 -1.96 -3.45
CA LEU A 87 -19.20 -1.97 -4.62
C LEU A 87 -18.55 -1.23 -5.79
N VAL A 88 -18.57 -1.87 -6.96
CA VAL A 88 -18.04 -1.33 -8.20
C VAL A 88 -19.15 -1.27 -9.26
N PRO A 89 -19.33 -0.12 -9.92
CA PRO A 89 -20.32 0.01 -10.99
C PRO A 89 -19.90 -0.84 -12.19
N SER A 90 -20.79 -1.72 -12.61
CA SER A 90 -20.56 -2.66 -13.70
C SER A 90 -21.76 -2.70 -14.65
N VAL A 91 -21.50 -3.15 -15.89
CA VAL A 91 -22.53 -3.28 -16.92
C VAL A 91 -22.52 -4.71 -17.44
N PHE A 92 -23.65 -5.40 -17.40
CA PHE A 92 -23.77 -6.72 -17.99
C PHE A 92 -23.72 -6.62 -19.52
N GLN A 93 -22.87 -7.42 -20.17
CA GLN A 93 -22.82 -7.46 -21.64
C GLN A 93 -23.82 -8.45 -22.23
N HIS A 94 -24.16 -9.48 -21.46
CA HIS A 94 -25.06 -10.56 -21.86
C HIS A 94 -26.25 -10.60 -20.91
N ALA A 95 -27.42 -10.97 -21.44
CA ALA A 95 -28.58 -11.22 -20.61
C ALA A 95 -28.35 -12.46 -19.74
N ALA A 96 -28.67 -12.39 -18.46
CA ALA A 96 -28.50 -13.48 -17.53
C ALA A 96 -29.84 -13.79 -16.85
N ASN A 97 -30.26 -15.06 -16.94
CA ASN A 97 -31.47 -15.55 -16.28
C ASN A 97 -31.13 -16.01 -14.85
N GLU A 98 -32.11 -15.93 -13.94
CA GLU A 98 -32.02 -16.33 -12.53
C GLU A 98 -31.06 -15.49 -11.68
N VAL A 99 -30.80 -14.25 -12.10
CA VAL A 99 -29.91 -13.32 -11.38
C VAL A 99 -30.68 -12.15 -10.75
N GLY A 100 -31.89 -12.44 -10.26
CA GLY A 100 -32.81 -11.46 -9.64
C GLY A 100 -32.30 -10.84 -8.33
N LEU A 101 -31.13 -11.22 -7.83
CA LEU A 101 -30.49 -10.56 -6.69
C LEU A 101 -30.01 -9.14 -7.04
N PHE A 102 -29.75 -8.86 -8.31
CA PHE A 102 -29.05 -7.66 -8.76
C PHE A 102 -29.93 -6.56 -9.35
N ASP A 103 -31.17 -6.88 -9.71
CA ASP A 103 -32.16 -5.89 -10.13
C ASP A 103 -33.37 -5.96 -9.20
N SER A 104 -33.50 -4.97 -8.32
CA SER A 104 -34.59 -4.87 -7.36
C SER A 104 -35.89 -4.34 -7.99
N SER A 105 -35.91 -4.07 -9.30
CA SER A 105 -37.04 -3.40 -9.96
C SER A 105 -37.97 -4.33 -10.74
N ASP A 106 -37.57 -5.58 -11.00
CA ASP A 106 -38.34 -6.49 -11.85
C ASP A 106 -38.59 -7.85 -11.17
N ASP A 107 -39.87 -8.24 -11.06
CA ASP A 107 -40.30 -9.57 -10.57
C ASP A 107 -39.88 -10.70 -11.53
N THR A 108 -39.44 -10.33 -12.73
CA THR A 108 -38.81 -11.26 -13.66
C THR A 108 -37.35 -11.37 -13.30
N ASN A 109 -36.95 -12.48 -12.66
CA ASN A 109 -35.58 -12.86 -12.28
C ASN A 109 -34.59 -12.90 -13.48
N LYS A 110 -34.39 -11.79 -14.18
CA LYS A 110 -33.63 -11.66 -15.42
C LYS A 110 -32.94 -10.32 -15.43
N VAL A 111 -31.68 -10.35 -15.81
CA VAL A 111 -30.85 -9.16 -15.98
C VAL A 111 -30.67 -8.96 -17.48
N GLU A 112 -31.21 -7.88 -18.02
CA GLU A 112 -31.08 -7.55 -19.44
C GLU A 112 -29.65 -7.14 -19.80
N ALA A 113 -29.27 -7.39 -21.06
CA ALA A 113 -27.99 -6.94 -21.58
C ALA A 113 -27.91 -5.40 -21.57
N GLY A 114 -26.82 -4.86 -21.04
CA GLY A 114 -26.62 -3.41 -20.88
C GLY A 114 -27.14 -2.82 -19.57
N SER A 115 -27.75 -3.63 -18.70
CA SER A 115 -28.15 -3.23 -17.35
C SER A 115 -26.94 -2.78 -16.51
N ARG A 116 -27.15 -1.75 -15.70
CA ARG A 116 -26.13 -1.17 -14.82
C ARG A 116 -26.39 -1.67 -13.40
N VAL A 117 -25.39 -2.33 -12.82
CA VAL A 117 -25.49 -2.93 -11.50
C VAL A 117 -24.23 -2.62 -10.70
N GLU A 118 -24.41 -2.30 -9.43
CA GLU A 118 -23.31 -2.20 -8.46
C GLU A 118 -23.06 -3.58 -7.85
N LEU A 119 -21.87 -4.11 -8.09
CA LEU A 119 -21.48 -5.46 -7.66
C LEU A 119 -20.23 -5.38 -6.78
N PRO A 120 -20.11 -6.23 -5.74
CA PRO A 120 -18.87 -6.35 -4.98
C PRO A 120 -17.68 -6.68 -5.88
N PHE A 121 -16.52 -6.10 -5.59
CA PHE A 121 -15.31 -6.28 -6.41
C PHE A 121 -14.90 -7.75 -6.58
N TRP A 122 -15.00 -8.59 -5.53
CA TRP A 122 -14.68 -10.03 -5.64
C TRP A 122 -15.48 -10.73 -6.73
N LEU A 123 -16.76 -10.36 -6.91
CA LEU A 123 -17.64 -10.93 -7.93
C LEU A 123 -17.35 -10.31 -9.30
N VAL A 124 -17.16 -8.99 -9.34
CA VAL A 124 -16.82 -8.25 -10.57
C VAL A 124 -15.57 -8.84 -11.23
N ARG A 125 -14.54 -9.14 -10.43
CA ARG A 125 -13.31 -9.76 -10.92
C ARG A 125 -13.58 -11.05 -11.67
N GLU A 126 -14.35 -11.97 -11.08
CA GLU A 126 -14.64 -13.28 -11.68
C GLU A 126 -15.50 -13.17 -12.93
N LEU A 127 -16.51 -12.30 -12.92
CA LEU A 127 -17.39 -12.08 -14.07
C LEU A 127 -16.68 -11.38 -15.23
N TYR A 128 -15.78 -10.44 -14.92
CA TYR A 128 -14.98 -9.73 -15.92
C TYR A 128 -14.01 -10.69 -16.63
N LEU A 129 -13.35 -11.59 -15.89
CA LEU A 129 -12.47 -12.61 -16.48
C LEU A 129 -13.20 -13.54 -17.45
N ARG A 130 -14.51 -13.76 -17.23
CA ARG A 130 -15.39 -14.55 -18.11
C ARG A 130 -16.02 -13.72 -19.24
N GLN A 131 -15.69 -12.44 -19.36
CA GLN A 131 -16.25 -11.51 -20.36
C GLN A 131 -17.77 -11.35 -20.27
N LEU A 132 -18.35 -11.55 -19.09
CA LEU A 132 -19.79 -11.41 -18.86
C LEU A 132 -20.20 -9.96 -18.57
N ILE A 133 -19.27 -9.17 -18.03
CA ILE A 133 -19.49 -7.79 -17.62
C ILE A 133 -18.39 -6.85 -18.12
N SER A 134 -18.74 -5.58 -18.27
CA SER A 134 -17.82 -4.46 -18.47
C SER A 134 -17.73 -3.64 -17.19
N ILE A 135 -16.52 -3.32 -16.73
CA ILE A 135 -16.31 -2.53 -15.53
C ILE A 135 -16.37 -1.04 -15.89
N ARG A 136 -17.15 -0.25 -15.15
CA ARG A 136 -17.06 1.20 -15.19
C ARG A 136 -16.12 1.68 -14.09
N VAL A 137 -15.41 2.77 -14.36
CA VAL A 137 -14.55 3.41 -13.37
C VAL A 137 -15.44 3.92 -12.22
N PRO A 138 -15.18 3.55 -10.97
CA PRO A 138 -15.87 4.14 -9.84
C PRO A 138 -15.72 5.67 -9.82
N PRO A 139 -16.73 6.44 -9.39
CA PRO A 139 -16.68 7.91 -9.37
C PRO A 139 -15.51 8.48 -8.57
N CYS A 140 -14.95 7.73 -7.62
CA CYS A 140 -13.78 8.16 -6.83
C CYS A 140 -12.45 8.15 -7.62
N PHE A 141 -12.36 7.40 -8.73
CA PHE A 141 -11.15 7.29 -9.56
C PHE A 141 -11.26 7.98 -10.91
N ASP A 142 -12.48 8.34 -11.32
CA ASP A 142 -12.75 8.92 -12.63
C ASP A 142 -11.99 10.24 -12.86
N ARG A 143 -11.57 10.48 -14.10
CA ARG A 143 -10.69 11.59 -14.49
C ARG A 143 -11.32 12.96 -14.25
N GLU A 144 -12.62 13.04 -14.52
CA GLU A 144 -13.44 14.24 -14.35
C GLU A 144 -14.18 14.25 -13.01
N SER A 145 -13.75 13.40 -12.07
CA SER A 145 -14.35 13.39 -10.74
C SER A 145 -13.95 14.61 -9.93
N LYS A 146 -14.93 15.15 -9.20
CA LYS A 146 -14.73 16.15 -8.15
C LYS A 146 -13.63 15.75 -7.16
N THR A 147 -13.46 14.44 -6.93
CA THR A 147 -12.42 13.89 -6.06
C THR A 147 -11.01 14.21 -6.53
N ARG A 148 -10.73 14.09 -7.84
CA ARG A 148 -9.40 14.41 -8.38
C ARG A 148 -9.09 15.89 -8.30
N GLU A 149 -10.07 16.74 -8.56
CA GLU A 149 -9.93 18.20 -8.45
C GLU A 149 -9.67 18.63 -7.01
N GLU A 150 -10.46 18.13 -6.05
CA GLU A 150 -10.28 18.43 -4.63
C GLU A 150 -8.93 17.93 -4.09
N ILE A 151 -8.49 16.73 -4.51
CA ILE A 151 -7.15 16.23 -4.15
C ILE A 151 -6.05 17.08 -4.79
N GLY A 152 -6.27 17.56 -6.01
CA GLY A 152 -5.35 18.47 -6.70
C GLY A 152 -5.22 19.82 -6.00
N ALA A 153 -6.31 20.31 -5.40
CA ALA A 153 -6.34 21.56 -4.65
C ALA A 153 -5.74 21.42 -3.23
N ASP A 154 -6.29 20.52 -2.42
CA ASP A 154 -5.79 20.22 -1.07
C ASP A 154 -6.13 18.77 -0.66
N ALA A 155 -5.22 17.86 -0.98
CA ALA A 155 -5.36 16.44 -0.66
C ALA A 155 -5.56 16.14 0.84
N ALA A 156 -5.08 17.00 1.75
CA ALA A 156 -5.04 16.69 3.19
C ALA A 156 -6.42 16.80 3.88
N HIS A 157 -7.34 17.55 3.29
CA HIS A 157 -8.66 17.82 3.86
C HIS A 157 -9.81 17.18 3.07
N VAL A 158 -9.51 16.44 2.00
CA VAL A 158 -10.51 15.64 1.30
C VAL A 158 -10.97 14.49 2.18
N ASP A 159 -12.29 14.37 2.34
CA ASP A 159 -12.90 13.19 2.96
C ASP A 159 -12.90 12.03 1.97
N LEU A 160 -11.90 11.16 2.10
CA LEU A 160 -11.81 9.94 1.31
C LEU A 160 -12.61 8.81 1.93
N ARG A 161 -12.80 8.84 3.26
CA ARG A 161 -13.46 7.77 4.00
C ARG A 161 -14.91 7.58 3.58
N SER A 162 -15.64 8.68 3.41
CA SER A 162 -17.04 8.64 2.97
C SER A 162 -17.21 8.21 1.51
N ARG A 163 -16.15 8.30 0.70
CA ARG A 163 -16.19 7.96 -0.73
C ARG A 163 -15.76 6.52 -0.99
N CYS A 164 -14.67 6.10 -0.36
CA CYS A 164 -14.14 4.75 -0.45
C CYS A 164 -13.21 4.54 0.73
N LEU A 165 -13.60 3.65 1.65
CA LEU A 165 -12.81 3.37 2.86
C LEU A 165 -11.44 2.76 2.52
N TYR A 166 -11.41 1.91 1.49
CA TYR A 166 -10.24 1.19 0.98
C TYR A 166 -9.74 1.79 -0.34
N PHE A 167 -9.69 3.11 -0.43
CA PHE A 167 -9.37 3.86 -1.66
C PHE A 167 -8.08 3.40 -2.34
N TYR A 168 -7.01 3.13 -1.58
CA TYR A 168 -5.73 2.75 -2.16
C TYR A 168 -5.71 1.29 -2.63
N GLU A 169 -6.19 0.36 -1.81
CA GLU A 169 -6.28 -1.06 -2.15
C GLU A 169 -7.20 -1.30 -3.35
N VAL A 170 -8.43 -0.78 -3.30
CA VAL A 170 -9.41 -0.92 -4.39
C VAL A 170 -8.88 -0.27 -5.67
N GLY A 171 -8.27 0.92 -5.58
CA GLY A 171 -7.70 1.61 -6.72
C GLY A 171 -6.58 0.81 -7.41
N CYS A 172 -5.72 0.13 -6.62
CA CYS A 172 -4.67 -0.74 -7.16
C CYS A 172 -5.23 -1.99 -7.85
N LYS A 173 -6.35 -2.53 -7.35
CA LYS A 173 -7.01 -3.71 -7.91
C LYS A 173 -7.81 -3.37 -9.19
N ILE A 174 -8.45 -2.21 -9.26
CA ILE A 174 -9.27 -1.77 -10.41
C ILE A 174 -8.43 -1.24 -11.58
N ALA A 175 -7.33 -0.52 -11.29
CA ALA A 175 -6.46 0.06 -12.32
C ALA A 175 -6.08 -0.90 -13.48
N PRO A 176 -5.64 -2.15 -13.23
CA PRO A 176 -5.32 -3.09 -14.30
C PRO A 176 -6.54 -3.64 -15.04
N LEU A 177 -7.70 -3.73 -14.38
CA LEU A 177 -8.93 -4.26 -15.00
C LEU A 177 -9.55 -3.27 -15.97
N VAL A 178 -9.54 -1.97 -15.63
CA VAL A 178 -10.06 -0.93 -16.52
C VAL A 178 -9.04 -0.52 -17.58
N GLY A 179 -7.74 -0.72 -17.32
CA GLY A 179 -6.67 -0.33 -18.24
C GLY A 179 -6.35 1.17 -18.24
N ASP A 180 -6.92 1.94 -17.32
CA ASP A 180 -6.58 3.36 -17.18
C ASP A 180 -5.26 3.55 -16.44
N LYS A 181 -4.22 3.92 -17.19
CA LYS A 181 -2.86 4.18 -16.70
C LYS A 181 -2.76 5.41 -15.78
N THR A 182 -3.80 6.26 -15.72
CA THR A 182 -3.79 7.49 -14.91
C THR A 182 -4.16 7.26 -13.45
N ILE A 183 -4.79 6.13 -13.12
CA ILE A 183 -5.22 5.80 -11.75
C ILE A 183 -4.00 5.58 -10.84
N GLY A 184 -3.02 4.78 -11.29
CA GLY A 184 -1.81 4.50 -10.50
C GLY A 184 -1.03 5.75 -10.05
N PRO A 185 -0.63 6.65 -10.97
CA PRO A 185 0.04 7.90 -10.61
C PRO A 185 -0.79 8.80 -9.70
N PHE A 186 -2.12 8.82 -9.89
CA PHE A 186 -3.03 9.59 -9.06
C PHE A 186 -3.07 9.08 -7.61
N LEU A 187 -3.21 7.77 -7.41
CA LEU A 187 -3.13 7.15 -6.08
C LEU A 187 -1.81 7.48 -5.39
N LEU A 188 -0.69 7.41 -6.14
CA LEU A 188 0.63 7.69 -5.61
C LEU A 188 0.78 9.16 -5.17
N VAL A 189 0.29 10.11 -5.98
CA VAL A 189 0.32 11.54 -5.64
C VAL A 189 -0.56 11.82 -4.41
N ALA A 190 -1.79 11.29 -4.39
CA ALA A 190 -2.71 11.44 -3.27
C ALA A 190 -2.09 10.90 -1.97
N PHE A 191 -1.55 9.67 -2.02
CA PHE A 191 -0.91 9.03 -0.87
C PHE A 191 0.30 9.83 -0.39
N ARG A 192 1.21 10.24 -1.28
CA ARG A 192 2.43 10.96 -0.89
C ARG A 192 2.12 12.29 -0.21
N THR A 193 1.16 13.05 -0.73
CA THR A 193 0.78 14.35 -0.17
C THR A 193 0.14 14.18 1.20
N ARG A 194 -0.78 13.21 1.34
CA ARG A 194 -1.51 12.96 2.60
C ARG A 194 -0.64 12.30 3.66
N TYR A 195 0.28 11.42 3.28
CA TYR A 195 1.18 10.70 4.19
C TYR A 195 1.96 11.66 5.11
N LYS A 196 2.46 12.77 4.56
CA LYS A 196 3.19 13.78 5.33
C LYS A 196 2.30 14.39 6.42
N GLU A 197 1.08 14.77 6.07
CA GLU A 197 0.12 15.40 6.98
C GLU A 197 -0.37 14.41 8.05
N VAL A 198 -0.62 13.15 7.69
CA VAL A 198 -1.00 12.08 8.61
C VAL A 198 0.07 11.91 9.70
N LEU A 199 1.35 11.84 9.31
CA LEU A 199 2.45 11.70 10.28
C LEU A 199 2.61 12.94 11.17
N ILE A 200 2.53 14.15 10.60
CA ILE A 200 2.60 15.38 11.39
C ILE A 200 1.49 15.41 12.43
N LYS A 201 0.26 15.09 12.03
CA LYS A 201 -0.91 15.04 12.92
C LYS A 201 -0.81 13.89 13.93
N ALA A 202 -0.22 12.75 13.58
CA ALA A 202 0.02 11.66 14.52
C ALA A 202 0.95 12.07 15.69
N HIS A 203 1.83 13.05 15.49
CA HIS A 203 2.74 13.52 16.54
C HIS A 203 2.26 14.77 17.27
N THR A 204 1.51 15.64 16.60
CA THR A 204 1.15 16.97 17.10
C THR A 204 -0.30 17.07 17.56
N LEU A 205 -1.21 16.23 17.05
CA LEU A 205 -2.63 16.39 17.29
C LEU A 205 -3.01 16.00 18.73
N THR A 206 -3.83 16.84 19.36
CA THR A 206 -4.35 16.58 20.69
C THR A 206 -5.44 15.49 20.64
N PRO A 207 -5.55 14.63 21.67
CA PRO A 207 -6.54 13.54 21.68
C PRO A 207 -8.00 14.01 21.49
N ALA A 208 -8.33 15.23 21.89
CA ALA A 208 -9.67 15.80 21.76
C ALA A 208 -10.09 16.08 20.30
N VAL A 209 -9.14 16.37 19.42
CA VAL A 209 -9.41 16.73 18.00
C VAL A 209 -9.16 15.54 17.07
N ALA A 210 -8.44 14.52 17.53
CA ALA A 210 -8.18 13.28 16.81
C ALA A 210 -9.42 12.64 16.12
N PRO A 211 -10.59 12.47 16.77
CA PRO A 211 -11.70 11.75 16.14
C PRO A 211 -12.22 12.43 14.87
N LYS A 212 -12.24 13.77 14.81
CA LYS A 212 -12.67 14.52 13.62
C LYS A 212 -11.70 14.38 12.45
N TYR A 213 -10.43 14.13 12.74
CA TYR A 213 -9.44 13.91 11.70
C TYR A 213 -9.52 12.48 11.16
N LEU A 214 -9.72 11.49 12.04
CA LEU A 214 -9.83 10.08 11.67
C LEU A 214 -11.04 9.78 10.78
N THR A 215 -12.11 10.58 10.84
CA THR A 215 -13.25 10.43 9.94
C THR A 215 -12.94 10.79 8.49
N LEU A 216 -11.85 11.51 8.21
CA LEU A 216 -11.43 11.89 6.85
C LEU A 216 -10.45 10.87 6.22
N LEU A 217 -9.90 9.99 7.05
CA LEU A 217 -8.83 9.07 6.68
C LEU A 217 -9.39 7.75 6.16
N THR A 218 -8.69 7.20 5.18
CA THR A 218 -8.84 5.81 4.71
C THR A 218 -8.35 4.83 5.78
N ASN A 219 -8.65 3.54 5.62
CA ASN A 219 -8.24 2.52 6.57
C ASN A 219 -6.71 2.40 6.69
N GLU A 220 -6.00 2.48 5.57
CA GLU A 220 -4.53 2.40 5.51
C GLU A 220 -3.88 3.62 6.20
N GLU A 221 -4.45 4.81 6.00
CA GLU A 221 -4.00 6.03 6.67
C GLU A 221 -4.30 6.04 8.17
N ALA A 222 -5.45 5.49 8.58
CA ALA A 222 -5.81 5.34 9.98
C ALA A 222 -4.81 4.42 10.71
N LYS A 223 -4.44 3.29 10.11
CA LYS A 223 -3.38 2.41 10.65
C LYS A 223 -2.04 3.11 10.76
N LEU A 224 -1.67 3.89 9.76
CA LEU A 224 -0.43 4.67 9.79
C LEU A 224 -0.47 5.70 10.94
N TYR A 225 -1.59 6.38 11.11
CA TYR A 225 -1.80 7.33 12.20
C TYR A 225 -1.66 6.63 13.57
N GLU A 226 -2.32 5.48 13.75
CA GLU A 226 -2.26 4.69 14.97
C GLU A 226 -0.85 4.16 15.26
N ALA A 227 -0.13 3.69 14.23
CA ALA A 227 1.26 3.26 14.35
C ALA A 227 2.17 4.43 14.77
N GLY A 228 1.95 5.63 14.22
CA GLY A 228 2.64 6.86 14.61
C GLY A 228 2.36 7.24 16.07
N GLN A 229 1.10 7.18 16.50
CA GLN A 229 0.68 7.46 17.88
C GLN A 229 1.21 6.43 18.87
N SER A 230 1.21 5.14 18.51
CA SER A 230 1.78 4.07 19.31
C SER A 230 3.29 4.27 19.49
N SER A 231 4.00 4.62 18.42
CA SER A 231 5.44 4.91 18.44
C SER A 231 5.79 6.08 19.36
N ILE A 232 5.09 7.23 19.23
CA ILE A 232 5.37 8.39 20.08
C ILE A 232 5.00 8.14 21.55
N THR A 233 3.95 7.36 21.80
CA THR A 233 3.54 6.97 23.16
C THR A 233 4.57 6.03 23.79
N ALA A 234 5.04 5.03 23.03
CA ALA A 234 6.11 4.13 23.44
C ALA A 234 7.41 4.90 23.73
N PHE A 235 7.78 5.85 22.87
CA PHE A 235 8.96 6.69 23.07
C PHE A 235 8.84 7.57 24.31
N LYS A 236 7.69 8.24 24.51
CA LYS A 236 7.44 9.05 25.72
C LYS A 236 7.51 8.19 26.98
N LYS A 237 6.89 7.00 26.96
CA LYS A 237 6.93 6.03 28.07
C LYS A 237 8.35 5.58 28.39
N TRP A 238 9.14 5.28 27.37
CA TRP A 238 10.56 4.95 27.52
C TRP A 238 11.35 6.12 28.13
N ARG A 239 11.15 7.33 27.61
CA ARG A 239 11.85 8.54 28.05
C ARG A 239 11.54 8.91 29.51
N MET A 240 10.29 8.75 29.94
CA MET A 240 9.87 9.08 31.32
C MET A 240 10.26 8.01 32.35
N GLY A 241 10.84 6.87 31.94
CA GLY A 241 11.32 5.85 32.87
C GLY A 241 10.21 5.05 33.57
N GLY A 242 9.23 4.55 32.82
CA GLY A 242 8.13 3.74 33.37
C GLY A 242 8.54 2.33 33.86
N PRO A 243 7.61 1.58 34.49
CA PRO A 243 7.86 0.21 34.94
C PRO A 243 8.37 -0.67 33.80
N ARG A 244 9.53 -1.33 34.00
CA ARG A 244 10.18 -2.18 32.99
C ARG A 244 9.37 -3.42 32.61
N PHE A 245 8.59 -3.93 33.55
CA PHE A 245 7.71 -5.08 33.35
C PHE A 245 6.26 -4.64 33.55
N GLN A 246 5.44 -4.91 32.54
CA GLN A 246 4.00 -4.70 32.61
C GLN A 246 3.32 -5.99 32.15
N MET A 247 2.22 -6.32 32.81
CA MET A 247 1.40 -7.46 32.43
C MET A 247 0.85 -7.23 31.01
N ALA A 248 0.94 -8.24 30.16
CA ALA A 248 0.42 -8.15 28.80
C ALA A 248 -1.10 -7.90 28.83
N PRO A 249 -1.67 -7.10 27.90
CA PRO A 249 -3.10 -6.80 27.87
C PRO A 249 -3.98 -8.06 27.81
N VAL A 250 -3.48 -9.15 27.21
CA VAL A 250 -4.17 -10.44 27.12
C VAL A 250 -4.32 -11.14 28.48
N LEU A 251 -3.39 -10.91 29.41
CA LEU A 251 -3.38 -11.54 30.74
C LEU A 251 -4.22 -10.75 31.76
N GLY A 252 -4.55 -9.49 31.49
CA GLY A 252 -5.31 -8.62 32.39
C GLY A 252 -6.83 -8.69 32.26
N ARG A 253 -7.38 -9.44 31.31
CA ARG A 253 -8.83 -9.56 31.14
C ARG A 253 -9.40 -10.50 32.21
N LYS A 254 -10.09 -9.95 33.22
CA LYS A 254 -10.92 -10.74 34.13
C LYS A 254 -12.00 -11.45 33.31
N ARG A 255 -12.05 -12.78 33.39
CA ARG A 255 -13.17 -13.56 32.82
C ARG A 255 -14.46 -13.11 33.50
N LYS A 256 -15.49 -12.81 32.72
CA LYS A 256 -16.83 -12.55 33.27
C LYS A 256 -17.30 -13.83 33.96
N PRO A 257 -17.79 -13.77 35.22
CA PRO A 257 -18.40 -14.93 35.86
C PRO A 257 -19.62 -15.36 35.05
N THR A 258 -19.75 -16.67 34.89
CA THR A 258 -20.83 -17.36 34.16
C THR A 258 -22.11 -17.36 34.98
#